data_AF-A0AA46QI38-F1
#
_entry.id   AF-A0AA46QI38-F1
#
_cell.length_a   1.000
_cell.length_b   1.000
_cell.length_c   1.000
_cell.angle_alpha   90.00
_cell.angle_beta   90.00
_cell.angle_gamma   90.00
#
_symmetry.space_group_name_H-M   'P 1'
#
loop_
_entity.id
_entity.type
_entity.pdbx_description
1 polymer ?
#
loop_
_entity_poly.entity_id
_entity_poly.type
_entity_poly.pdbx_seq_one_letter_code
_entity_poly.pdbx_strand_id
1 'polypeptide(L)'
;MSAFVLSSGNDYTFVKLPITIAVMYFSSYLCISTINVFYSEVNFNVVTKYFIYAILLQSLIVVIQFVNPEIASLISQIQRLTERQVNISTSQLEDGSRFIGFGLLFYTASFFYGTALILIAFQLKYKSMTQVSKISGLLIYLVIFFIGMGLARSTIIGFASSLIVFIFPIKSVKSIINITFKFIISIILTILTIFIIIKIFPTFTKSLEALINNAFDFVIAYINTGKLSSESASGTIDYFVFPNDIRTYLVGTGLYETYFSKGDYNYSDVGYLRLLYYFGIPGMILFLIVEVKLLKLAFKTKKLKPIYYSMLIILFITNIKGLTTLAVIAMLYALIPNKKMDSYK
;
A
#
# COMPACT_ATOMS: atom_id res chain seq x y z
N MET A 1 -5.10 -20.34 -20.45
CA MET A 1 -5.96 -21.47 -20.84
C MET A 1 -5.20 -22.80 -20.75
N SER A 2 -3.90 -22.86 -21.09
CA SER A 2 -3.10 -24.10 -21.01
C SER A 2 -2.92 -24.67 -19.59
N ALA A 3 -2.62 -23.86 -18.56
CA ALA A 3 -2.43 -24.36 -17.19
C ALA A 3 -3.73 -24.88 -16.54
N PHE A 4 -4.85 -24.20 -16.78
CA PHE A 4 -6.17 -24.54 -16.21
C PHE A 4 -6.72 -25.88 -16.74
N VAL A 5 -6.45 -26.22 -18.01
CA VAL A 5 -6.88 -27.50 -18.59
C VAL A 5 -6.03 -28.67 -18.07
N LEU A 6 -4.82 -28.40 -17.59
CA LEU A 6 -3.89 -29.42 -17.08
C LEU A 6 -4.03 -29.67 -15.57
N SER A 7 -4.61 -28.74 -14.82
CA SER A 7 -4.80 -28.85 -13.37
C SER A 7 -6.20 -29.38 -13.05
N SER A 8 -6.29 -30.57 -12.46
CA SER A 8 -7.54 -31.20 -11.98
C SER A 8 -8.18 -30.51 -10.75
N GLY A 9 -7.84 -29.23 -10.48
CA GLY A 9 -8.33 -28.46 -9.34
C GLY A 9 -9.15 -27.24 -9.78
N ASN A 10 -10.28 -27.01 -9.11
CA ASN A 10 -11.23 -25.91 -9.35
C ASN A 10 -10.74 -24.58 -8.74
N ASP A 11 -9.56 -24.07 -9.11
CA ASP A 11 -9.08 -22.76 -8.65
C ASP A 11 -9.25 -21.65 -9.71
N TYR A 12 -10.25 -20.80 -9.47
CA TYR A 12 -10.63 -19.71 -10.37
C TYR A 12 -9.97 -18.36 -10.05
N THR A 13 -9.03 -18.31 -9.11
CA THR A 13 -8.51 -17.04 -8.56
C THR A 13 -7.96 -16.13 -9.65
N PHE A 14 -7.09 -16.65 -10.52
CA PHE A 14 -6.53 -15.87 -11.62
C PHE A 14 -7.30 -16.01 -12.94
N VAL A 15 -8.23 -16.95 -13.06
CA VAL A 15 -9.21 -16.94 -14.17
C VAL A 15 -10.03 -15.67 -14.15
N LYS A 16 -10.30 -15.12 -12.95
CA LYS A 16 -10.97 -13.83 -12.77
C LYS A 16 -10.07 -12.62 -13.04
N LEU A 17 -8.76 -12.78 -13.18
CA LEU A 17 -7.82 -11.65 -13.31
C LEU A 17 -8.16 -10.71 -14.48
N PRO A 18 -8.49 -11.18 -15.70
CA PRO A 18 -8.90 -10.28 -16.78
C PRO A 18 -10.16 -9.48 -16.45
N ILE A 19 -11.13 -10.10 -15.76
CA ILE A 19 -12.35 -9.43 -15.29
C ILE A 19 -11.98 -8.39 -14.23
N THR A 20 -11.11 -8.73 -13.28
CA THR A 20 -10.60 -7.80 -12.27
C THR A 20 -9.92 -6.60 -12.93
N ILE A 21 -9.03 -6.81 -13.90
CA ILE A 21 -8.36 -5.75 -14.67
C ILE A 21 -9.39 -4.87 -15.40
N ALA A 22 -10.41 -5.47 -16.02
CA ALA A 22 -11.48 -4.72 -16.68
C ALA A 22 -12.27 -3.87 -15.68
N VAL A 23 -12.65 -4.43 -14.53
CA VAL A 23 -13.32 -3.70 -13.44
C VAL A 23 -12.45 -2.55 -12.96
N MET A 24 -11.15 -2.77 -12.71
CA MET A 24 -10.21 -1.71 -12.32
C MET A 24 -10.15 -0.58 -13.36
N TYR A 25 -10.18 -0.92 -14.65
CA TYR A 25 -10.20 0.06 -15.74
C TYR A 25 -11.50 0.88 -15.75
N PHE A 26 -12.66 0.21 -15.70
CA PHE A 26 -13.95 0.90 -15.68
C PHE A 26 -14.17 1.73 -14.42
N SER A 27 -13.73 1.25 -13.26
CA SER A 27 -13.73 2.02 -12.01
C SER A 27 -12.85 3.26 -12.12
N SER A 28 -11.64 3.13 -12.67
CA SER A 28 -10.74 4.26 -12.91
C SER A 28 -11.35 5.27 -13.87
N TYR A 29 -11.97 4.80 -14.96
CA TYR A 29 -12.68 5.65 -15.91
C TYR A 29 -13.83 6.41 -15.24
N LEU A 30 -14.65 5.73 -14.45
CA LEU A 30 -15.77 6.33 -13.71
C LEU A 30 -15.28 7.41 -12.72
N CYS A 31 -14.18 7.17 -12.02
CA CYS A 31 -13.57 8.18 -11.16
C CYS A 31 -13.15 9.42 -11.96
N ILE A 32 -12.44 9.24 -13.08
CA ILE A 32 -11.99 10.36 -13.92
C ILE A 32 -13.17 11.09 -14.53
N SER A 33 -14.18 10.39 -15.04
CA SER A 33 -15.38 11.02 -15.61
C SER A 33 -16.16 11.80 -14.56
N THR A 34 -16.25 11.28 -13.33
CA THR A 34 -16.91 11.99 -12.21
C THR A 34 -16.16 13.27 -11.85
N ILE A 35 -14.82 13.25 -11.80
CA ILE A 35 -14.01 14.46 -11.59
C ILE A 35 -14.24 15.45 -12.75
N ASN A 36 -14.35 14.96 -13.98
CA ASN A 36 -14.58 15.79 -15.17
C ASN A 36 -15.94 16.50 -15.15
N VAL A 37 -16.94 16.02 -14.38
CA VAL A 37 -18.22 16.73 -14.20
C VAL A 37 -18.04 18.01 -13.38
N PHE A 38 -17.10 18.03 -12.43
CA PHE A 38 -16.89 19.15 -11.51
C PHE A 38 -15.73 20.08 -11.91
N TYR A 39 -14.90 19.68 -12.87
CA TYR A 39 -13.71 20.43 -13.30
C TYR A 39 -13.72 20.64 -14.80
N SER A 40 -13.37 21.86 -15.24
CA SER A 40 -13.20 22.19 -16.66
C SER A 40 -12.06 21.41 -17.33
N GLU A 41 -10.99 21.10 -16.58
CA GLU A 41 -9.90 20.26 -17.04
C GLU A 41 -9.40 19.30 -15.94
N VAL A 42 -9.37 18.00 -16.24
CA VAL A 42 -8.78 16.99 -15.35
C VAL A 42 -7.28 16.88 -15.60
N ASN A 43 -6.50 17.31 -14.61
CA ASN A 43 -5.05 17.21 -14.61
C ASN A 43 -4.50 16.34 -13.46
N PHE A 44 -3.20 16.06 -13.49
CA PHE A 44 -2.51 15.24 -12.50
C PHE A 44 -2.72 15.72 -11.05
N ASN A 45 -2.71 17.04 -10.83
CA ASN A 45 -2.81 17.63 -9.49
C ASN A 45 -4.20 17.44 -8.90
N VAL A 46 -5.25 17.58 -9.72
CA VAL A 46 -6.64 17.36 -9.30
C VAL A 46 -6.84 15.90 -8.89
N VAL A 47 -6.47 14.95 -9.76
CA VAL A 47 -6.61 13.51 -9.46
C VAL A 47 -5.83 13.13 -8.20
N THR A 48 -4.60 13.62 -8.06
CA THR A 48 -3.79 13.36 -6.87
C THR A 48 -4.39 13.94 -5.60
N LYS A 49 -5.00 15.14 -5.67
CA LYS A 49 -5.68 15.76 -4.53
C LYS A 49 -6.85 14.89 -4.05
N TYR A 50 -7.70 14.41 -4.96
CA TYR A 50 -8.81 13.52 -4.62
C TYR A 50 -8.33 12.16 -4.10
N PHE A 51 -7.26 11.61 -4.67
CA PHE A 51 -6.65 10.38 -4.16
C PHE A 51 -6.18 10.55 -2.71
N ILE A 52 -5.48 11.64 -2.39
CA ILE A 52 -5.05 11.94 -1.01
C ILE A 52 -6.26 12.13 -0.08
N TYR A 53 -7.32 12.79 -0.53
CA TYR A 53 -8.56 12.95 0.25
C TYR A 53 -9.25 11.63 0.54
N ALA A 54 -9.28 10.71 -0.41
CA ALA A 54 -9.82 9.37 -0.18
C ALA A 54 -9.01 8.62 0.89
N ILE A 55 -7.68 8.72 0.87
CA ILE A 55 -6.81 8.10 1.90
C ILE A 55 -6.96 8.78 3.25
N LEU A 56 -7.13 10.10 3.30
CA LEU A 56 -7.41 10.81 4.56
C LEU A 56 -8.77 10.44 5.15
N LEU A 57 -9.80 10.34 4.31
CA LEU A 57 -11.12 9.89 4.72
C LEU A 57 -11.05 8.45 5.26
N GLN A 58 -10.35 7.56 4.56
CA GLN A 58 -10.10 6.19 5.06
C GLN A 58 -9.39 6.22 6.41
N SER A 59 -8.38 7.07 6.56
CA SER A 59 -7.61 7.21 7.80
C SER A 59 -8.47 7.70 8.96
N LEU A 60 -9.43 8.59 8.69
CA LEU A 60 -10.41 9.05 9.68
C LEU A 60 -11.35 7.90 10.10
N ILE A 61 -11.90 7.14 9.14
CA ILE A 61 -12.74 5.98 9.44
C ILE A 61 -11.97 4.97 10.30
N VAL A 62 -10.70 4.71 9.97
CA VAL A 62 -9.83 3.81 10.74
C VAL A 62 -9.69 4.24 12.20
N VAL A 63 -9.41 5.53 12.44
CA VAL A 63 -9.29 6.06 13.81
C VAL A 63 -10.62 5.95 14.54
N ILE A 64 -11.74 6.24 13.88
CA ILE A 64 -13.09 6.10 14.48
C ILE A 64 -13.37 4.65 14.87
N GLN A 65 -13.09 3.68 13.99
CA GLN A 65 -13.25 2.25 14.28
C GLN A 65 -12.39 1.81 15.46
N PHE A 66 -11.17 2.32 15.56
CA PHE A 66 -10.27 1.97 16.66
C PHE A 66 -10.71 2.56 18.00
N VAL A 67 -11.30 3.77 18.00
CA VAL A 67 -11.82 4.40 19.23
C VAL A 67 -13.17 3.81 19.64
N ASN A 68 -14.01 3.41 18.68
CA ASN A 68 -15.36 2.92 18.94
C ASN A 68 -15.58 1.51 18.34
N PRO A 69 -15.53 0.45 19.18
CA PRO A 69 -15.76 -0.93 18.76
C PRO A 69 -17.14 -1.19 18.13
N GLU A 70 -18.18 -0.44 18.50
CA GLU A 70 -19.52 -0.59 17.90
C GLU A 70 -19.53 -0.14 16.45
N ILE A 71 -18.79 0.93 16.13
CA ILE A 71 -18.63 1.39 14.75
C ILE A 71 -17.78 0.39 13.97
N ALA A 72 -16.74 -0.19 14.59
CA ALA A 72 -15.93 -1.24 13.97
C ALA A 72 -16.77 -2.48 13.61
N SER A 73 -17.65 -2.93 14.51
CA SER A 73 -18.50 -4.11 14.26
C SER A 73 -19.52 -3.84 13.14
N LEU A 74 -20.18 -2.67 13.16
CA LEU A 74 -21.12 -2.27 12.11
C LEU A 74 -20.44 -2.21 10.74
N ILE A 75 -19.27 -1.58 10.67
CA ILE A 75 -18.52 -1.48 9.42
C ILE A 75 -18.04 -2.87 8.94
N SER A 76 -17.64 -3.74 9.86
CA SER A 76 -17.21 -5.10 9.53
C SER A 76 -18.35 -5.95 8.97
N GLN A 77 -19.59 -5.76 9.43
CA GLN A 77 -20.78 -6.46 8.89
C GLN A 77 -21.11 -6.06 7.44
N ILE A 78 -20.81 -4.81 7.06
CA ILE A 78 -21.03 -4.33 5.69
C ILE A 78 -19.96 -4.90 4.74
N GLN A 79 -18.78 -5.23 5.26
CA GLN A 79 -17.71 -5.81 4.46
C GLN A 79 -17.96 -7.29 4.17
N ARG A 80 -17.80 -7.69 2.91
CA ARG A 80 -17.73 -9.11 2.54
C ARG A 80 -16.38 -9.69 2.93
N LEU A 81 -16.24 -10.02 4.21
CA LEU A 81 -15.08 -10.71 4.76
C LEU A 81 -15.36 -12.20 4.88
N THR A 82 -14.35 -13.03 4.64
CA THR A 82 -14.43 -14.45 5.03
C THR A 82 -14.46 -14.55 6.56
N GLU A 83 -15.07 -15.58 7.13
CA GLU A 83 -15.13 -15.78 8.60
C GLU A 83 -13.73 -15.71 9.23
N ARG A 84 -12.72 -16.27 8.57
CA ARG A 84 -11.32 -16.19 9.00
C ARG A 84 -10.81 -14.75 9.04
N GLN A 85 -11.12 -13.93 8.04
CA GLN A 85 -10.71 -12.53 8.01
C GLN A 85 -11.42 -11.72 9.09
N VAL A 86 -12.72 -11.94 9.31
CA VAL A 86 -13.46 -11.31 10.42
C VAL A 86 -12.78 -11.66 11.74
N ASN A 87 -12.54 -12.93 12.02
CA ASN A 87 -11.98 -13.36 13.30
C ASN A 87 -10.58 -12.78 13.56
N ILE A 88 -9.69 -12.77 12.55
CA ILE A 88 -8.35 -12.19 12.68
C ILE A 88 -8.43 -10.66 12.85
N SER A 89 -9.30 -10.01 12.09
CA SER A 89 -9.45 -8.56 12.15
C SER A 89 -10.02 -8.12 13.50
N THR A 90 -11.11 -8.74 13.94
CA THR A 90 -11.75 -8.46 15.23
C THR A 90 -10.80 -8.71 16.39
N SER A 91 -10.09 -9.85 16.42
CA SER A 91 -9.13 -10.14 17.50
C SER A 91 -7.99 -9.12 17.54
N GLN A 92 -7.45 -8.72 16.37
CA GLN A 92 -6.35 -7.75 16.31
C GLN A 92 -6.77 -6.33 16.72
N LEU A 93 -8.04 -5.97 16.51
CA LEU A 93 -8.60 -4.69 16.95
C LEU A 93 -8.96 -4.72 18.44
N GLU A 94 -9.50 -5.82 18.96
CA GLU A 94 -9.75 -6.03 20.39
C GLU A 94 -8.46 -6.00 21.22
N ASP A 95 -7.39 -6.65 20.71
CA ASP A 95 -6.06 -6.62 21.32
C ASP A 95 -5.36 -5.26 21.16
N GLY A 96 -5.96 -4.31 20.43
CA GLY A 96 -5.34 -3.02 20.09
C GLY A 96 -4.08 -3.14 19.23
N SER A 97 -3.78 -4.33 18.72
CA SER A 97 -2.51 -4.63 18.06
C SER A 97 -2.44 -4.03 16.65
N ARG A 98 -3.57 -3.82 15.96
CA ARG A 98 -3.63 -3.22 14.62
C ARG A 98 -4.91 -2.43 14.36
N PHE A 99 -4.81 -1.52 13.40
CA PHE A 99 -5.97 -0.88 12.78
C PHE A 99 -6.63 -1.80 11.74
N ILE A 100 -7.96 -1.65 11.58
CA ILE A 100 -8.72 -2.26 10.48
C ILE A 100 -9.17 -1.16 9.51
N GLY A 101 -8.90 -1.37 8.22
CA GLY A 101 -9.36 -0.49 7.16
C GLY A 101 -10.71 -0.95 6.58
N PHE A 102 -11.55 0.01 6.19
CA PHE A 102 -12.74 -0.28 5.38
C PHE A 102 -12.36 -0.75 3.97
N GLY A 103 -12.61 -2.02 3.64
CA GLY A 103 -12.30 -2.60 2.32
C GLY A 103 -10.81 -2.69 1.97
N LEU A 104 -9.93 -2.34 2.91
CA LEU A 104 -8.47 -2.39 2.79
C LEU A 104 -7.92 -3.28 3.90
N LEU A 105 -8.03 -4.59 3.68
CA LEU A 105 -7.51 -5.57 4.64
C LEU A 105 -5.99 -5.68 4.51
N PHE A 106 -5.33 -5.60 5.66
CA PHE A 106 -3.91 -5.91 5.87
C PHE A 106 -3.00 -5.31 4.80
N TYR A 107 -2.33 -6.17 4.04
CA TYR A 107 -1.26 -5.86 3.12
C TYR A 107 -1.66 -4.89 1.99
N THR A 108 -2.94 -4.90 1.57
CA THR A 108 -3.45 -3.99 0.53
C THR A 108 -3.36 -2.52 0.95
N ALA A 109 -3.50 -2.22 2.24
CA ALA A 109 -3.35 -0.86 2.74
C ALA A 109 -1.93 -0.30 2.48
N SER A 110 -0.91 -1.15 2.53
CA SER A 110 0.49 -0.71 2.42
C SER A 110 0.82 -0.04 1.09
N PHE A 111 0.25 -0.52 -0.03
CA PHE A 111 0.53 0.06 -1.33
C PHE A 111 -0.29 1.33 -1.60
N PHE A 112 -1.53 1.43 -1.12
CA PHE A 112 -2.34 2.64 -1.25
C PHE A 112 -1.77 3.78 -0.39
N TYR A 113 -1.46 3.50 0.88
CA TYR A 113 -0.84 4.47 1.78
C TYR A 113 0.59 4.80 1.32
N GLY A 114 1.37 3.80 0.90
CA GLY A 114 2.70 4.03 0.32
C GLY A 114 2.66 4.88 -0.94
N THR A 115 1.67 4.68 -1.80
CA THR A 115 1.43 5.51 -2.98
C THR A 115 1.10 6.95 -2.60
N ALA A 116 0.23 7.15 -1.61
CA ALA A 116 -0.12 8.48 -1.13
C ALA A 116 1.13 9.22 -0.61
N LEU A 117 2.01 8.55 0.14
CA LEU A 117 3.28 9.12 0.61
C LEU A 117 4.16 9.57 -0.56
N ILE A 118 4.31 8.75 -1.60
CA ILE A 118 5.09 9.10 -2.81
C ILE A 118 4.49 10.32 -3.50
N LEU A 119 3.17 10.36 -3.67
CA LEU A 119 2.47 11.45 -4.34
C LEU A 119 2.57 12.76 -3.57
N ILE A 120 2.42 12.72 -2.24
CA ILE A 120 2.58 13.89 -1.38
C ILE A 120 4.03 14.38 -1.40
N ALA A 121 5.02 13.48 -1.32
CA ALA A 121 6.42 13.83 -1.42
C ALA A 121 6.74 14.51 -2.76
N PHE A 122 6.17 14.01 -3.85
CA PHE A 122 6.28 14.62 -5.17
C PHE A 122 5.66 16.02 -5.20
N GLN A 123 4.44 16.21 -4.67
CA GLN A 123 3.80 17.52 -4.62
C GLN A 123 4.61 18.51 -3.77
N LEU A 124 5.05 18.12 -2.57
CA LEU A 124 5.85 18.96 -1.67
C LEU A 124 7.17 19.42 -2.30
N LYS A 125 7.78 18.58 -3.14
CA LYS A 125 9.04 18.89 -3.82
C LYS A 125 8.86 19.76 -5.07
N TYR A 126 7.91 19.41 -5.93
CA TYR A 126 7.83 19.98 -7.28
C TYR A 126 6.74 21.03 -7.45
N LYS A 127 5.75 21.10 -6.54
CA LYS A 127 4.69 22.11 -6.61
C LYS A 127 5.12 23.40 -5.91
N SER A 128 4.90 24.54 -6.56
CA SER A 128 4.97 25.85 -5.91
C SER A 128 3.85 25.95 -4.87
N MET A 129 4.23 26.11 -3.61
CA MET A 129 3.33 26.11 -2.46
C MET A 129 3.83 27.14 -1.44
N THR A 130 2.90 27.80 -0.75
CA THR A 130 3.22 28.65 0.40
C THR A 130 3.84 27.80 1.51
N GLN A 131 4.56 28.43 2.45
CA GLN A 131 5.17 27.68 3.56
C GLN A 131 4.11 26.98 4.42
N VAL A 132 2.95 27.60 4.62
CA VAL A 132 1.80 27.01 5.35
C VAL A 132 1.28 25.76 4.63
N SER A 133 1.12 25.82 3.30
CA SER A 133 0.69 24.66 2.50
C SER A 133 1.73 23.53 2.49
N LYS A 134 3.03 23.85 2.61
CA LYS A 134 4.09 22.83 2.75
C LYS A 134 4.06 22.15 4.10
N ILE A 135 3.91 22.92 5.19
CA ILE A 135 3.83 22.38 6.56
C ILE A 135 2.58 21.49 6.70
N SER A 136 1.41 21.96 6.25
CA SER A 136 0.18 21.16 6.26
C SER A 136 0.30 19.89 5.41
N GLY A 137 0.94 19.94 4.24
CA GLY A 137 1.21 18.75 3.45
C GLY A 137 2.15 17.75 4.15
N LEU A 138 3.12 18.24 4.93
CA LEU A 138 4.02 17.41 5.73
C LEU A 138 3.32 16.78 6.94
N LEU A 139 2.40 17.51 7.57
CA LEU A 139 1.53 16.95 8.62
C LEU A 139 0.65 15.83 8.06
N ILE A 140 -0.01 16.07 6.92
CA ILE A 140 -0.81 15.05 6.22
C ILE A 140 0.05 13.81 5.88
N TYR A 141 1.28 14.04 5.40
CA TYR A 141 2.23 12.97 5.10
C TYR A 141 2.54 12.11 6.34
N LEU A 142 2.80 12.72 7.50
CA LEU A 142 3.06 11.97 8.73
C LEU A 142 1.82 11.25 9.26
N VAL A 143 0.64 11.88 9.21
CA VAL A 143 -0.62 11.24 9.61
C VAL A 143 -0.88 9.98 8.78
N ILE A 144 -0.73 10.07 7.46
CA ILE A 144 -0.87 8.92 6.56
C ILE A 144 0.20 7.87 6.87
N PHE A 145 1.43 8.26 7.15
CA PHE A 145 2.49 7.31 7.49
C PHE A 145 2.18 6.52 8.77
N PHE A 146 1.82 7.19 9.87
CA PHE A 146 1.55 6.53 11.14
C PHE A 146 0.29 5.65 11.09
N ILE A 147 -0.79 6.14 10.47
CA ILE A 147 -2.02 5.35 10.31
C ILE A 147 -1.77 4.16 9.37
N GLY A 148 -1.04 4.38 8.28
CA GLY A 148 -0.65 3.32 7.35
C GLY A 148 0.25 2.26 8.01
N MET A 149 1.16 2.64 8.91
CA MET A 149 1.96 1.71 9.71
C MET A 149 1.09 0.87 10.67
N GLY A 150 0.09 1.48 11.29
CA GLY A 150 -0.86 0.78 12.16
C GLY A 150 -1.80 -0.19 11.42
N LEU A 151 -2.10 0.08 10.15
CA LEU A 151 -2.82 -0.85 9.27
C LEU A 151 -1.91 -1.97 8.74
N ALA A 152 -0.75 -1.59 8.22
CA ALA A 152 0.21 -2.49 7.59
C ALA A 152 1.64 -1.96 7.72
N ARG A 153 2.48 -2.67 8.49
CA ARG A 153 3.92 -2.35 8.66
C ARG A 153 4.67 -2.16 7.34
N SER A 154 4.26 -2.85 6.28
CA SER A 154 4.84 -2.73 4.94
C SER A 154 4.72 -1.33 4.33
N THR A 155 3.91 -0.43 4.90
CA THR A 155 3.87 1.01 4.54
C THR A 155 5.25 1.66 4.68
N ILE A 156 6.15 1.12 5.51
CA ILE A 156 7.54 1.57 5.61
C ILE A 156 8.28 1.51 4.26
N ILE A 157 7.94 0.56 3.38
CA ILE A 157 8.52 0.46 2.03
C ILE A 157 8.09 1.68 1.20
N GLY A 158 6.83 2.08 1.31
CA GLY A 158 6.30 3.27 0.65
C GLY A 158 6.93 4.55 1.18
N PHE A 159 7.11 4.65 2.50
CA PHE A 159 7.82 5.77 3.14
C PHE A 159 9.29 5.86 2.71
N ALA A 160 10.02 4.74 2.68
CA ALA A 160 11.39 4.72 2.19
C ALA A 160 11.44 5.13 0.71
N SER A 161 10.48 4.67 -0.09
CA SER A 161 10.38 5.00 -1.52
C SER A 161 10.01 6.47 -1.77
N SER A 162 9.25 7.12 -0.90
CA SER A 162 8.93 8.55 -0.99
C SER A 162 10.10 9.44 -0.57
N LEU A 163 10.97 8.99 0.33
CA LEU A 163 12.22 9.70 0.65
C LEU A 163 13.14 9.83 -0.58
N ILE A 164 13.18 8.80 -1.44
CA ILE A 164 13.92 8.87 -2.71
C ILE A 164 13.42 10.02 -3.58
N VAL A 165 12.10 10.30 -3.59
CA VAL A 165 11.54 11.44 -4.33
C VAL A 165 12.05 12.76 -3.76
N PHE A 166 12.10 12.91 -2.43
CA PHE A 166 12.66 14.11 -1.79
C PHE A 166 14.12 14.33 -2.15
N ILE A 167 14.90 13.25 -2.26
CA ILE A 167 16.33 13.31 -2.54
C ILE A 167 16.58 13.55 -4.04
N PHE A 168 15.84 12.92 -4.96
CA PHE A 168 16.16 12.91 -6.39
C PHE A 168 15.39 13.96 -7.22
N PRO A 169 16.04 14.83 -8.02
CA PRO A 169 17.49 15.04 -8.11
C PRO A 169 18.00 15.88 -6.94
N ILE A 170 19.22 15.57 -6.48
CA ILE A 170 19.90 16.34 -5.43
C ILE A 170 20.42 17.62 -6.08
N LYS A 171 19.86 18.78 -5.71
CA LYS A 171 20.31 20.08 -6.22
C LYS A 171 21.43 20.70 -5.38
N SER A 172 21.38 20.56 -4.05
CA SER A 172 22.41 21.07 -3.13
C SER A 172 22.26 20.52 -1.70
N VAL A 173 23.34 20.51 -0.92
CA VAL A 173 23.35 20.09 0.50
C VAL A 173 22.46 20.99 1.37
N LYS A 174 22.41 22.30 1.10
CA LYS A 174 21.50 23.25 1.77
C LYS A 174 20.02 22.87 1.60
N SER A 175 19.66 22.31 0.44
CA SER A 175 18.30 21.82 0.20
C SER A 175 17.95 20.63 1.10
N ILE A 176 18.91 19.76 1.40
CA ILE A 176 18.70 18.59 2.27
C ILE A 176 18.46 19.07 3.71
N ILE A 177 19.29 19.98 4.21
CA ILE A 177 19.17 20.55 5.57
C ILE A 177 17.81 21.23 5.81
N ASN A 178 17.31 21.97 4.81
CA ASN A 178 16.00 22.63 4.95
C ASN A 178 14.84 21.61 4.94
N ILE A 179 14.96 20.52 4.17
CA ILE A 179 13.97 19.44 4.17
C ILE A 179 13.97 18.71 5.52
N THR A 180 15.15 18.37 6.04
CA THR A 180 15.27 17.68 7.34
C THR A 180 14.74 18.53 8.49
N PHE A 181 15.04 19.83 8.52
CA PHE A 181 14.50 20.74 9.54
C PHE A 181 12.97 20.80 9.54
N LYS A 182 12.35 20.91 8.36
CA LYS A 182 10.87 20.89 8.25
C LYS A 182 10.27 19.55 8.65
N PHE A 183 10.98 18.46 8.36
CA PHE A 183 10.58 17.12 8.77
C PHE A 183 10.56 16.99 10.30
N ILE A 184 11.60 17.50 10.97
CA ILE A 184 11.70 17.53 12.44
C ILE A 184 10.53 18.33 13.05
N ILE A 185 10.27 19.54 12.53
CA ILE A 185 9.12 20.35 13.01
C ILE A 185 7.81 19.58 12.85
N SER A 186 7.60 18.93 11.70
CA SER A 186 6.39 18.16 11.47
C SER A 186 6.27 16.98 12.42
N ILE A 187 7.37 16.26 12.71
CA ILE A 187 7.38 15.17 13.70
C ILE A 187 6.95 15.70 15.07
N ILE A 188 7.52 16.82 15.51
CA ILE A 188 7.18 17.45 16.80
C ILE A 188 5.68 17.79 16.84
N LEU A 189 5.16 18.41 15.78
CA LEU A 189 3.72 18.73 15.69
C LEU A 189 2.82 17.49 15.69
N THR A 190 3.22 16.42 15.01
CA THR A 190 2.47 15.16 15.02
C THR A 190 2.48 14.51 16.41
N ILE A 191 3.63 14.49 17.10
CA ILE A 191 3.73 13.99 18.48
C ILE A 191 2.85 14.81 19.42
N LEU A 192 2.87 16.14 19.31
CA LEU A 192 2.00 17.04 20.09
C LEU A 192 0.51 16.74 19.83
N THR A 193 0.14 16.50 18.56
CA THR A 193 -1.25 16.15 18.20
C THR A 193 -1.66 14.81 18.84
N ILE A 194 -0.81 13.80 18.78
CA ILE A 194 -1.04 12.50 19.42
C ILE A 194 -1.17 12.66 20.94
N PHE A 195 -0.30 13.45 21.56
CA PHE A 195 -0.34 13.72 23.00
C PHE A 195 -1.67 14.38 23.43
N ILE A 196 -2.17 15.34 22.65
CA ILE A 196 -3.47 15.98 22.89
C ILE A 196 -4.60 14.93 22.78
N ILE A 197 -4.58 14.07 21.76
CA ILE A 197 -5.58 13.01 21.58
C ILE A 197 -5.59 12.06 22.79
N ILE A 198 -4.42 11.63 23.27
CA ILE A 198 -4.29 10.76 24.45
C ILE A 198 -4.89 11.42 25.70
N LYS A 199 -4.69 12.73 25.88
CA LYS A 199 -5.27 13.47 27.01
C LYS A 199 -6.79 13.57 26.95
N ILE A 200 -7.37 13.69 25.75
CA ILE A 200 -8.82 13.74 25.55
C ILE A 200 -9.46 12.35 25.73
N PHE A 201 -8.76 11.29 25.30
CA PHE A 201 -9.25 9.91 25.33
C PHE A 201 -8.33 9.01 26.17
N PRO A 202 -8.40 9.04 27.52
CA PRO A 202 -7.50 8.27 28.38
C PRO A 202 -7.64 6.74 28.25
N THR A 203 -8.80 6.25 27.81
CA THR A 203 -9.02 4.82 27.48
C THR A 203 -8.20 4.35 26.28
N PHE A 204 -7.69 5.28 25.45
CA PHE A 204 -6.86 5.03 24.27
C PHE A 204 -5.44 4.56 24.61
N THR A 205 -5.00 4.74 25.86
CA THR A 205 -3.60 4.55 26.27
C THR A 205 -3.10 3.12 26.11
N LYS A 206 -3.86 2.12 26.58
CA LYS A 206 -3.48 0.69 26.49
C LYS A 206 -3.47 0.18 25.05
N SER A 207 -4.49 0.52 24.26
CA SER A 207 -4.57 0.12 22.85
C SER A 207 -3.48 0.79 22.02
N LEU A 208 -3.12 2.05 22.34
CA LEU A 208 -2.02 2.75 21.68
C LEU A 208 -0.66 2.11 21.98
N GLU A 209 -0.43 1.67 23.22
CA GLU A 209 0.80 0.96 23.59
C GLU A 209 0.94 -0.35 22.80
N ALA A 210 -0.12 -1.16 22.73
CA ALA A 210 -0.15 -2.38 21.93
C ALA A 210 0.11 -2.10 20.43
N LEU A 211 -0.50 -1.03 19.90
CA LEU A 211 -0.32 -0.62 18.51
C LEU A 211 1.10 -0.16 18.21
N ILE A 212 1.70 0.65 19.10
CA ILE A 212 3.09 1.11 18.97
C ILE A 212 4.04 -0.08 19.03
N ASN A 213 3.84 -0.98 19.99
CA ASN A 213 4.64 -2.18 20.14
C ASN A 213 4.57 -3.08 18.90
N ASN A 214 3.39 -3.27 18.31
CA ASN A 214 3.26 -4.04 17.07
C ASN A 214 3.86 -3.31 15.86
N ALA A 215 3.62 -2.00 15.73
CA ALA A 215 4.13 -1.21 14.61
C ALA A 215 5.67 -1.15 14.58
N PHE A 216 6.29 -1.02 15.76
CA PHE A 216 7.74 -0.89 15.94
C PHE A 216 8.42 -2.16 16.48
N ASP A 217 7.73 -3.30 16.45
CA ASP A 217 8.23 -4.61 16.88
C ASP A 217 9.67 -4.90 16.39
N PHE A 218 9.96 -4.57 15.13
CA PHE A 218 11.31 -4.74 14.56
C PHE A 218 12.39 -3.87 15.23
N VAL A 219 12.04 -2.64 15.65
CA VAL A 219 12.94 -1.74 16.37
C VAL A 219 13.14 -2.26 17.79
N ILE A 220 12.06 -2.66 18.45
CA ILE A 220 12.08 -3.18 19.82
C ILE A 220 12.92 -4.46 19.88
N ALA A 221 12.71 -5.38 18.93
CA ALA A 221 13.50 -6.59 18.81
C ALA A 221 14.98 -6.28 18.58
N TYR A 222 15.32 -5.29 17.75
CA TYR A 222 16.70 -4.88 17.53
C TYR A 222 17.34 -4.30 18.79
N ILE A 223 16.63 -3.47 19.55
CA ILE A 223 17.11 -2.92 20.82
C ILE A 223 17.37 -4.05 21.83
N ASN A 224 16.45 -5.01 21.92
CA ASN A 224 16.52 -6.08 22.92
C ASN A 224 17.53 -7.19 22.57
N THR A 225 17.69 -7.51 21.29
CA THR A 225 18.45 -8.70 20.84
C THR A 225 19.66 -8.36 19.97
N GLY A 226 19.79 -7.12 19.53
CA GLY A 226 20.79 -6.69 18.54
C GLY A 226 20.51 -7.20 17.11
N LYS A 227 19.39 -7.90 16.87
CA LYS A 227 19.03 -8.47 15.57
C LYS A 227 17.75 -7.84 15.03
N LEU A 228 17.75 -7.53 13.73
CA LEU A 228 16.55 -7.09 13.02
C LEU A 228 15.65 -8.32 12.77
N SER A 229 14.76 -8.60 13.71
CA SER A 229 13.73 -9.64 13.58
C SER A 229 12.36 -9.03 13.82
N SER A 230 11.35 -9.51 13.09
CA SER A 230 9.96 -9.16 13.39
C SER A 230 9.08 -10.35 13.05
N GLU A 231 8.11 -10.66 13.89
CA GLU A 231 7.30 -11.88 13.77
C GLU A 231 6.59 -11.95 12.39
N SER A 232 6.17 -10.79 11.87
CA SER A 232 5.50 -10.69 10.56
C SER A 232 6.43 -10.71 9.33
N ALA A 233 7.75 -10.64 9.54
CA ALA A 233 8.74 -10.70 8.47
C ALA A 233 9.50 -12.03 8.50
N SER A 234 9.84 -12.55 9.68
CA SER A 234 10.43 -13.88 9.85
C SER A 234 9.47 -14.94 9.32
N GLY A 235 8.19 -14.87 9.70
CA GLY A 235 7.18 -15.81 9.21
C GLY A 235 7.11 -15.86 7.68
N THR A 236 7.20 -14.73 6.97
CA THR A 236 7.14 -14.73 5.50
C THR A 236 8.39 -15.31 4.83
N ILE A 237 9.57 -15.16 5.43
CA ILE A 237 10.83 -15.67 4.88
C ILE A 237 10.92 -17.20 5.06
N ASP A 238 10.38 -17.72 6.16
CA ASP A 238 10.37 -19.16 6.46
C ASP A 238 9.48 -19.97 5.49
N TYR A 239 8.59 -19.31 4.73
CA TYR A 239 7.73 -19.94 3.71
C TYR A 239 8.24 -19.78 2.26
N PHE A 240 9.54 -19.55 2.05
CA PHE A 240 10.16 -19.64 0.72
C PHE A 240 10.37 -21.10 0.31
N VAL A 241 9.28 -21.77 -0.05
CA VAL A 241 9.32 -23.16 -0.55
C VAL A 241 9.21 -23.16 -2.08
N PHE A 242 10.32 -23.51 -2.74
CA PHE A 242 10.37 -23.59 -4.19
C PHE A 242 9.79 -24.90 -4.72
N PRO A 243 9.22 -24.92 -5.94
CA PRO A 243 8.72 -26.15 -6.55
C PRO A 243 9.85 -27.19 -6.74
N ASN A 244 9.54 -28.47 -6.48
CA ASN A 244 10.47 -29.57 -6.73
C ASN A 244 10.44 -30.09 -8.18
N ASP A 245 9.33 -29.85 -8.90
CA ASP A 245 9.14 -30.32 -10.29
C ASP A 245 9.39 -29.19 -11.29
N ILE A 246 10.18 -29.50 -12.32
CA ILE A 246 10.46 -28.60 -13.45
C ILE A 246 9.18 -28.19 -14.18
N ARG A 247 8.15 -29.05 -14.21
CA ARG A 247 6.86 -28.73 -14.85
C ARG A 247 6.21 -27.51 -14.22
N THR A 248 6.28 -27.38 -12.90
CA THR A 248 5.73 -26.23 -12.17
C THR A 248 6.42 -24.93 -12.58
N TYR A 249 7.73 -24.96 -12.83
CA TYR A 249 8.43 -23.77 -13.33
C TYR A 249 8.03 -23.39 -14.75
N LEU A 250 7.66 -24.34 -15.61
CA LEU A 250 7.32 -24.08 -17.01
C LEU A 250 5.88 -23.61 -17.19
N VAL A 251 4.92 -24.27 -16.55
CA VAL A 251 3.48 -24.04 -16.79
C VAL A 251 2.67 -23.78 -15.52
N GLY A 252 3.28 -23.91 -14.34
CA GLY A 252 2.56 -23.85 -13.07
C GLY A 252 1.67 -25.07 -12.82
N THR A 253 1.10 -25.13 -11.62
CA THR A 253 0.11 -26.11 -11.19
C THR A 253 -1.32 -25.60 -11.35
N GLY A 254 -1.53 -24.31 -11.66
CA GLY A 254 -2.86 -23.70 -11.78
C GLY A 254 -3.60 -23.48 -10.45
N LEU A 255 -2.91 -23.62 -9.31
CA LEU A 255 -3.49 -23.49 -7.97
C LEU A 255 -2.92 -22.28 -7.24
N TYR A 256 -3.79 -21.42 -6.71
CA TYR A 256 -3.44 -20.19 -6.00
C TYR A 256 -3.21 -20.46 -4.51
N GLU A 257 -4.07 -21.30 -3.92
CA GLU A 257 -3.93 -21.79 -2.56
C GLU A 257 -3.88 -23.33 -2.59
N THR A 258 -2.73 -23.92 -2.33
CA THR A 258 -2.61 -25.38 -2.18
C THR A 258 -2.89 -25.77 -0.73
N TYR A 259 -4.16 -25.69 -0.31
CA TYR A 259 -4.63 -26.40 0.89
C TYR A 259 -5.15 -27.78 0.45
N PHE A 260 -4.28 -28.77 0.36
CA PHE A 260 -4.74 -30.14 0.06
C PHE A 260 -5.16 -30.91 1.31
N SER A 261 -4.57 -30.64 2.47
CA SER A 261 -4.94 -31.25 3.75
C SER A 261 -4.25 -30.50 4.91
N LYS A 262 -4.72 -30.68 6.15
CA LYS A 262 -3.98 -30.23 7.36
C LYS A 262 -2.68 -31.05 7.46
N GLY A 263 -1.64 -30.64 6.77
CA GLY A 263 -0.33 -31.31 6.78
C GLY A 263 0.43 -31.27 5.46
N ASP A 264 -0.25 -31.07 4.33
CA ASP A 264 0.41 -31.03 3.03
C ASP A 264 0.93 -29.62 2.68
N TYR A 265 2.25 -29.57 2.50
CA TYR A 265 3.07 -28.40 2.23
C TYR A 265 2.59 -27.58 1.01
N ASN A 266 2.59 -26.24 1.18
CA ASN A 266 2.89 -25.17 0.20
C ASN A 266 2.03 -23.90 0.35
N TYR A 267 1.64 -23.52 1.57
CA TYR A 267 1.17 -22.15 1.79
C TYR A 267 2.37 -21.19 1.78
N SER A 268 2.49 -20.36 0.74
CA SER A 268 3.44 -19.25 0.72
C SER A 268 2.68 -17.94 0.57
N ASP A 269 2.91 -17.02 1.51
CA ASP A 269 2.42 -15.64 1.39
C ASP A 269 3.19 -14.84 0.34
N VAL A 270 4.34 -15.34 -0.14
CA VAL A 270 5.19 -14.67 -1.12
C VAL A 270 4.49 -14.55 -2.48
N GLY A 271 4.30 -13.30 -2.94
CA GLY A 271 3.61 -13.01 -4.20
C GLY A 271 4.26 -13.64 -5.43
N TYR A 272 5.58 -13.63 -5.51
CA TYR A 272 6.32 -14.30 -6.59
C TYR A 272 6.10 -15.80 -6.62
N LEU A 273 6.09 -16.46 -5.45
CA LEU A 273 5.85 -17.89 -5.38
C LEU A 273 4.41 -18.21 -5.78
N ARG A 274 3.42 -17.41 -5.36
CA ARG A 274 2.02 -17.58 -5.83
C ARG A 274 1.90 -17.49 -7.35
N LEU A 275 2.57 -16.51 -7.96
CA LEU A 275 2.59 -16.37 -9.43
C LEU A 275 3.30 -17.54 -10.11
N LEU A 276 4.43 -17.99 -9.53
CA LEU A 276 5.20 -19.11 -10.04
C LEU A 276 4.42 -20.43 -9.96
N TYR A 277 3.82 -20.74 -8.80
CA TYR A 277 3.00 -21.94 -8.64
C TYR A 277 1.77 -21.88 -9.55
N TYR A 278 1.13 -20.73 -9.74
CA TYR A 278 -0.07 -20.68 -10.58
C TYR A 278 0.25 -20.75 -12.08
N PHE A 279 1.21 -19.95 -12.58
CA PHE A 279 1.44 -19.76 -14.02
C PHE A 279 2.80 -20.25 -14.54
N GLY A 280 3.71 -20.65 -13.67
CA GLY A 280 5.11 -20.84 -14.01
C GLY A 280 5.85 -19.51 -14.24
N ILE A 281 7.14 -19.62 -14.56
CA ILE A 281 8.03 -18.49 -14.85
C ILE A 281 7.48 -17.62 -16.00
N PRO A 282 7.00 -18.15 -17.14
CA PRO A 282 6.55 -17.32 -18.25
C PRO A 282 5.37 -16.42 -17.87
N GLY A 283 4.38 -16.94 -17.14
CA GLY A 283 3.23 -16.14 -16.72
C GLY A 283 3.55 -15.16 -15.61
N MET A 284 4.44 -15.52 -14.68
CA MET A 284 4.97 -14.57 -13.70
C MET A 284 5.68 -13.38 -14.38
N ILE A 285 6.55 -13.65 -15.36
CA ILE A 285 7.23 -12.60 -16.14
C ILE A 285 6.21 -11.76 -16.90
N LEU A 286 5.22 -12.39 -17.54
CA LEU A 286 4.17 -11.67 -18.26
C LEU A 286 3.38 -10.74 -17.33
N PHE A 287 3.01 -11.21 -16.13
CA PHE A 287 2.33 -10.41 -15.11
C PHE A 287 3.15 -9.16 -14.76
N LEU A 288 4.45 -9.33 -14.45
CA LEU A 288 5.34 -8.21 -14.13
C LEU A 288 5.51 -7.24 -15.31
N ILE A 289 5.61 -7.74 -16.54
CA ILE A 289 5.68 -6.91 -17.74
C ILE A 289 4.41 -6.05 -17.89
N VAL A 290 3.23 -6.61 -17.64
CA VAL A 290 1.95 -5.87 -17.69
C VAL A 290 1.95 -4.75 -16.65
N GLU A 291 2.28 -5.05 -15.39
CA GLU A 291 2.36 -4.05 -14.31
C GLU A 291 3.34 -2.91 -14.66
N VAL A 292 4.55 -3.24 -15.12
CA VAL A 292 5.55 -2.25 -15.51
C VAL A 292 5.08 -1.40 -16.70
N LYS A 293 4.42 -2.00 -17.69
CA LYS A 293 3.86 -1.27 -18.84
C LYS A 293 2.75 -0.32 -18.41
N LEU A 294 1.87 -0.72 -17.50
CA LEU A 294 0.81 0.14 -16.96
C LEU A 294 1.41 1.34 -16.20
N LEU A 295 2.39 1.10 -15.31
CA LEU A 295 3.09 2.17 -14.60
C LEU A 295 3.81 3.13 -15.55
N LYS A 296 4.39 2.59 -16.62
CA LYS A 296 5.04 3.38 -17.67
C LYS A 296 4.01 4.25 -18.41
N LEU A 297 2.84 3.71 -18.73
CA LEU A 297 1.78 4.49 -19.37
C LEU A 297 1.24 5.61 -18.48
N ALA A 298 1.21 5.39 -17.15
CA ALA A 298 0.81 6.37 -16.15
C ALA A 298 1.86 7.47 -15.91
N PHE A 299 3.15 7.12 -15.74
CA PHE A 299 4.15 8.00 -15.13
C PHE A 299 5.45 8.22 -15.95
N LYS A 300 5.57 7.74 -17.20
CA LYS A 300 6.84 7.84 -17.97
C LYS A 300 7.18 9.25 -18.48
N THR A 301 6.36 10.27 -18.24
CA THR A 301 6.72 11.65 -18.62
C THR A 301 7.97 12.09 -17.85
N LYS A 302 8.85 12.92 -18.46
CA LYS A 302 10.15 13.30 -17.85
C LYS A 302 10.01 13.81 -16.41
N LYS A 303 8.94 14.54 -16.11
CA LYS A 303 8.66 15.12 -14.79
C LYS A 303 8.19 14.08 -13.75
N LEU A 304 7.51 13.01 -14.16
CA LEU A 304 6.93 11.99 -13.27
C LEU A 304 7.85 10.78 -13.04
N LYS A 305 9.06 10.78 -13.62
CA LYS A 305 10.07 9.72 -13.42
C LYS A 305 10.34 9.36 -11.95
N PRO A 306 10.45 10.30 -11.00
CA PRO A 306 10.64 9.94 -9.60
C PRO A 306 9.50 9.06 -9.06
N ILE A 307 8.25 9.38 -9.40
CA ILE A 307 7.08 8.58 -9.03
C ILE A 307 7.17 7.20 -9.67
N TYR A 308 7.46 7.13 -10.97
CA TYR A 308 7.59 5.87 -11.69
C TYR A 308 8.58 4.90 -11.03
N TYR A 309 9.79 5.36 -10.69
CA TYR A 309 10.79 4.52 -10.04
C TYR A 309 10.40 4.14 -8.61
N SER A 310 9.83 5.07 -7.83
CA SER A 310 9.32 4.75 -6.49
C SER A 310 8.20 3.71 -6.53
N MET A 311 7.30 3.75 -7.53
CA MET A 311 6.26 2.74 -7.72
C MET A 311 6.84 1.38 -8.13
N LEU A 312 7.90 1.34 -8.93
CA LEU A 312 8.59 0.08 -9.25
C LEU A 312 9.21 -0.55 -8.00
N ILE A 313 9.81 0.25 -7.13
CA ILE A 313 10.36 -0.23 -5.86
C ILE A 313 9.25 -0.84 -5.00
N ILE A 314 8.11 -0.16 -4.86
CA ILE A 314 6.94 -0.72 -4.17
C ILE A 314 6.53 -2.04 -4.84
N LEU A 315 6.32 -2.06 -6.16
CA LEU A 315 5.87 -3.25 -6.88
C LEU A 315 6.79 -4.46 -6.61
N PHE A 316 8.10 -4.30 -6.78
CA PHE A 316 9.03 -5.42 -6.70
C PHE A 316 9.27 -5.88 -5.26
N ILE A 317 9.44 -4.95 -4.31
CA ILE A 317 9.71 -5.31 -2.91
C ILE A 317 8.46 -5.88 -2.27
N THR A 318 7.29 -5.27 -2.49
CA THR A 318 6.08 -5.76 -1.85
C THR A 318 5.73 -7.16 -2.36
N ASN A 319 5.96 -7.49 -3.63
CA ASN A 319 5.74 -8.85 -4.17
C ASN A 319 6.60 -9.96 -3.51
N ILE A 320 7.66 -9.61 -2.77
CA ILE A 320 8.39 -10.55 -1.90
C ILE A 320 7.50 -11.02 -0.74
N LYS A 321 6.59 -10.17 -0.26
CA LYS A 321 5.76 -10.44 0.91
C LYS A 321 4.35 -10.95 0.59
N GLY A 322 3.77 -10.51 -0.52
CA GLY A 322 2.37 -10.71 -0.86
C GLY A 322 2.13 -10.43 -2.33
N LEU A 323 1.14 -11.05 -2.95
CA LEU A 323 0.79 -10.69 -4.33
C LEU A 323 0.29 -9.25 -4.38
N THR A 324 1.02 -8.36 -5.07
CA THR A 324 0.62 -6.96 -5.28
C THR A 324 0.43 -6.66 -6.75
N THR A 325 -0.67 -5.96 -7.04
CA THR A 325 -0.93 -5.28 -8.30
C THR A 325 -1.05 -3.78 -8.05
N LEU A 326 -0.38 -2.97 -8.88
CA LEU A 326 -0.54 -1.52 -8.89
C LEU A 326 -1.43 -1.08 -10.07
N ALA A 327 -2.10 -2.01 -10.74
CA ALA A 327 -2.90 -1.77 -11.93
C ALA A 327 -3.98 -0.71 -11.70
N VAL A 328 -4.73 -0.75 -10.59
CA VAL A 328 -5.74 0.28 -10.23
C VAL A 328 -5.13 1.68 -10.26
N ILE A 329 -3.99 1.85 -9.60
CA ILE A 329 -3.34 3.15 -9.45
C ILE A 329 -2.80 3.59 -10.81
N ALA A 330 -2.14 2.67 -11.52
CA ALA A 330 -1.63 2.95 -12.84
C ALA A 330 -2.73 3.35 -13.82
N MET A 331 -3.87 2.66 -13.83
CA MET A 331 -5.01 2.95 -14.69
C MET A 331 -5.66 4.30 -14.38
N LEU A 332 -5.83 4.63 -13.10
CA LEU A 332 -6.34 5.93 -12.68
C LEU A 332 -5.53 7.09 -13.27
N TYR A 333 -4.20 7.00 -13.20
CA TYR A 333 -3.30 8.03 -13.73
C TYR A 333 -3.08 7.93 -15.25
N ALA A 334 -3.22 6.74 -15.81
CA ALA A 334 -3.13 6.48 -17.25
C ALA A 334 -4.21 7.23 -18.04
N LEU A 335 -5.43 7.25 -17.49
CA LEU A 335 -6.65 7.79 -18.11
C LEU A 335 -6.77 9.32 -18.02
N ILE A 336 -5.81 10.01 -17.40
CA ILE A 336 -5.82 11.47 -17.34
C ILE A 336 -5.64 12.03 -18.76
N PRO A 337 -6.64 12.75 -19.32
CA PRO A 337 -6.64 13.19 -20.71
C PRO A 337 -5.57 14.25 -20.97
N ASN A 338 -5.41 15.22 -20.07
CA ASN A 338 -4.38 16.24 -20.17
C ASN A 338 -3.20 15.91 -19.24
N LYS A 339 -2.23 15.12 -19.74
CA LYS A 339 -0.96 14.87 -19.02
C LYS A 339 -0.03 16.10 -19.00
N LYS A 340 -0.43 17.21 -19.63
CA LYS A 340 0.22 18.50 -19.46
C LYS A 340 -0.20 19.05 -18.10
N MET A 341 0.72 18.98 -17.14
CA MET A 341 0.63 19.85 -15.96
C MET A 341 0.66 21.29 -16.45
N ASP A 342 -0.21 22.13 -15.90
CA ASP A 342 -0.11 23.58 -16.01
C ASP A 342 1.34 24.01 -15.83
N SER A 343 1.77 24.93 -16.69
CA SER A 343 3.13 25.44 -16.73
C SER A 343 3.56 25.92 -15.34
N TYR A 344 4.37 25.11 -14.66
CA TYR A 344 5.16 25.53 -13.52
C TYR A 344 6.16 26.58 -13.99
N LYS A 345 5.89 27.85 -13.71
CA LYS A 345 6.93 28.89 -13.61
C LYS A 345 7.60 28.80 -12.26
#